data_AF-A0A351X193-F1
#
_entry.id   AF-A0A351X193-F1
#
_cell.length_a   1.000
_cell.length_b   1.000
_cell.length_c   1.000
_cell.angle_alpha   90.00
_cell.angle_beta   90.00
_cell.angle_gamma   90.00
#
_symmetry.space_group_name_H-M   'P 1'
#
loop_
_entity.id
_entity.type
_entity.pdbx_description
1 polymer ?
#
loop_
_entity_poly.entity_id
_entity_poly.type
_entity_poly.pdbx_seq_one_letter_code
_entity_poly.pdbx_strand_id
1 'polypeptide(L)'
;MEKISSAIQKELVWTQPNAFKEEYELRSDDEQLATLKFRNAWGTLATAETINGCWTFKRVGFFSTRVTVRLCQAETEIASFRNNTWSGGGTLELADGRSFRISTNFWQTRLELIGDRDELILSYTDIGGFFRRSAYMVIEPQAALLPELPWIVMLSWYLVVMMYRDSAAAASVMTAG
;
A
#
# COMPACT_ATOMS: atom_id res chain seq x y z
N MET A 1 -12.13 2.66 -15.16
CA MET A 1 -11.70 1.94 -13.94
C MET A 1 -12.92 1.26 -13.36
N GLU A 2 -12.79 0.05 -12.87
CA GLU A 2 -13.85 -0.68 -12.18
C GLU A 2 -13.79 -0.48 -10.65
N LYS A 3 -14.87 -0.82 -9.94
CA LYS A 3 -14.91 -0.70 -8.47
C LYS A 3 -14.04 -1.80 -7.83
N ILE A 4 -13.19 -1.44 -6.88
CA ILE A 4 -12.39 -2.43 -6.13
C ILE A 4 -13.27 -3.49 -5.45
N SER A 5 -14.47 -3.13 -4.99
CA SER A 5 -15.40 -4.05 -4.36
C SER A 5 -15.95 -5.13 -5.30
N SER A 6 -15.87 -4.97 -6.64
CA SER A 6 -16.27 -6.03 -7.58
C SER A 6 -15.21 -7.13 -7.73
N ALA A 7 -14.02 -6.91 -7.15
CA ALA A 7 -12.86 -7.77 -7.30
C ALA A 7 -12.51 -8.56 -6.03
N ILE A 8 -13.46 -8.64 -5.09
CA ILE A 8 -13.35 -9.44 -3.87
C ILE A 8 -13.22 -10.92 -4.22
N GLN A 9 -12.32 -11.63 -3.52
CA GLN A 9 -11.90 -13.01 -3.80
C GLN A 9 -11.30 -13.27 -5.19
N LYS A 10 -11.08 -12.24 -6.01
CA LYS A 10 -10.33 -12.38 -7.26
C LYS A 10 -8.85 -12.22 -6.99
N GLU A 11 -8.04 -12.85 -7.84
CA GLU A 11 -6.61 -12.56 -7.90
C GLU A 11 -6.42 -11.22 -8.62
N LEU A 12 -5.79 -10.27 -7.93
CA LEU A 12 -5.48 -8.96 -8.47
C LEU A 12 -3.97 -8.82 -8.61
N VAL A 13 -3.56 -7.99 -9.54
CA VAL A 13 -2.13 -7.76 -9.81
C VAL A 13 -1.83 -6.27 -9.72
N TRP A 14 -0.89 -5.92 -8.86
CA TRP A 14 -0.21 -4.64 -8.95
C TRP A 14 0.89 -4.74 -10.00
N THR A 15 0.92 -3.78 -10.92
CA THR A 15 1.94 -3.72 -11.96
C THR A 15 2.52 -2.32 -12.07
N GLN A 16 3.76 -2.23 -12.53
CA GLN A 16 4.41 -0.96 -12.89
C GLN A 16 4.49 -0.89 -14.43
N PRO A 17 3.58 -0.15 -15.10
CA PRO A 17 3.51 -0.13 -16.57
C PRO A 17 4.80 0.36 -17.22
N ASN A 18 5.46 1.32 -16.57
CA ASN A 18 6.73 1.88 -17.01
C ASN A 18 7.76 1.84 -15.87
N ALA A 19 8.84 1.08 -16.05
CA ALA A 19 9.90 0.91 -15.06
C ALA A 19 10.58 2.22 -14.65
N PHE A 20 10.55 3.25 -15.51
CA PHE A 20 11.14 4.56 -15.25
C PHE A 20 10.18 5.55 -14.57
N LYS A 21 8.91 5.17 -14.39
CA LYS A 21 7.91 5.99 -13.70
C LYS A 21 7.52 5.30 -12.40
N GLU A 22 7.43 6.08 -11.32
CA GLU A 22 6.89 5.60 -10.05
C GLU A 22 5.35 5.64 -10.07
N GLU A 23 4.78 4.90 -11.02
CA GLU A 23 3.35 4.79 -11.28
C GLU A 23 2.97 3.31 -11.36
N TYR A 24 1.88 2.97 -10.66
CA TYR A 24 1.39 1.61 -10.52
C TYR A 24 -0.08 1.53 -10.83
N GLU A 25 -0.48 0.38 -11.36
CA GLU A 25 -1.86 0.04 -11.65
C GLU A 25 -2.23 -1.22 -10.89
N LEU A 26 -3.41 -1.21 -10.26
CA LEU A 26 -4.06 -2.42 -9.77
C LEU A 26 -5.02 -2.92 -10.85
N ARG A 27 -4.91 -4.20 -11.20
CA ARG A 27 -5.72 -4.82 -12.25
C ARG A 27 -6.37 -6.11 -11.77
N SER A 28 -7.58 -6.36 -12.25
CA SER A 28 -8.23 -7.67 -12.25
C SER A 28 -8.33 -8.09 -13.70
N ASP A 29 -7.57 -9.10 -14.11
CA ASP A 29 -7.44 -9.46 -15.54
C ASP A 29 -7.06 -8.23 -16.39
N ASP A 30 -7.88 -7.91 -17.41
CA ASP A 30 -7.68 -6.75 -18.28
C ASP A 30 -8.25 -5.43 -17.71
N GLU A 31 -9.00 -5.48 -16.60
CA GLU A 31 -9.68 -4.32 -16.02
C GLU A 31 -8.80 -3.61 -14.99
N GLN A 32 -8.65 -2.29 -15.17
CA GLN A 32 -7.95 -1.45 -14.21
C GLN A 32 -8.87 -1.02 -13.07
N LEU A 33 -8.48 -1.26 -11.83
CA LEU A 33 -9.25 -0.92 -10.62
C LEU A 33 -8.77 0.37 -9.97
N ALA A 34 -7.46 0.62 -9.98
CA ALA A 34 -6.85 1.74 -9.27
C ALA A 34 -5.51 2.16 -9.88
N THR A 35 -5.07 3.37 -9.54
CA THR A 35 -3.72 3.86 -9.81
C THR A 35 -3.07 4.44 -8.57
N LEU A 36 -1.75 4.26 -8.45
CA LEU A 36 -0.93 4.89 -7.43
C LEU A 36 0.27 5.55 -8.10
N LYS A 37 0.44 6.86 -7.92
CA LYS A 37 1.49 7.66 -8.56
C LYS A 37 2.28 8.45 -7.54
N PHE A 38 3.59 8.29 -7.53
CA PHE A 38 4.46 9.17 -6.73
C PHE A 38 4.70 10.47 -7.47
N ARG A 39 4.63 11.58 -6.74
CA ARG A 39 4.85 12.92 -7.32
C ARG A 39 6.29 13.09 -7.83
N ASN A 40 7.25 12.45 -7.16
CA ASN A 40 8.67 12.53 -7.45
C ASN A 40 9.30 11.15 -7.21
N ALA A 41 10.32 10.77 -7.99
CA ALA A 41 10.95 9.44 -7.88
C ALA A 41 11.53 9.15 -6.48
N TRP A 42 12.04 10.17 -5.80
CA TRP A 42 12.61 10.07 -4.46
C TRP A 42 11.69 10.64 -3.37
N GLY A 43 10.52 11.14 -3.77
CA GLY A 43 9.53 11.67 -2.85
C GLY A 43 8.71 10.57 -2.19
N THR A 44 8.15 10.88 -1.03
CA THR A 44 7.24 9.99 -0.29
C THR A 44 5.77 10.35 -0.51
N LEU A 45 5.48 11.45 -1.21
CA LEU A 45 4.11 11.83 -1.55
C LEU A 45 3.63 11.02 -2.76
N ALA A 46 2.57 10.24 -2.55
CA ALA A 46 1.87 9.53 -3.58
C ALA A 46 0.40 9.96 -3.63
N THR A 47 -0.14 10.01 -4.84
CA THR A 47 -1.56 10.20 -5.14
C THR A 47 -2.14 8.87 -5.58
N ALA A 48 -3.30 8.53 -5.05
CA ALA A 48 -3.95 7.25 -5.20
C ALA A 48 -5.38 7.50 -5.69
N GLU A 49 -5.74 6.93 -6.83
CA GLU A 49 -7.02 7.19 -7.50
C GLU A 49 -7.76 5.90 -7.83
N THR A 50 -9.06 5.90 -7.56
CA THR A 50 -10.01 4.85 -7.96
C THR A 50 -11.26 5.51 -8.53
N ILE A 51 -12.20 4.72 -9.05
CA ILE A 51 -13.51 5.25 -9.43
C ILE A 51 -14.29 5.84 -8.23
N ASN A 52 -13.96 5.43 -7.00
CA ASN A 52 -14.65 5.85 -5.78
C ASN A 52 -14.06 7.13 -5.16
N GLY A 53 -12.88 7.57 -5.58
CA GLY A 53 -12.27 8.77 -5.02
C GLY A 53 -10.76 8.88 -5.23
N CYS A 54 -10.20 9.88 -4.56
CA CYS A 54 -8.78 10.22 -4.62
C CYS A 54 -8.24 10.46 -3.21
N TRP A 55 -7.08 9.87 -2.93
CA TRP A 55 -6.36 10.01 -1.67
C TRP A 55 -4.88 10.35 -1.90
N THR A 56 -4.27 10.95 -0.89
CA THR A 56 -2.82 11.14 -0.86
C THR A 56 -2.21 10.44 0.35
N PHE A 57 -1.04 9.87 0.13
CA PHE A 57 -0.22 9.23 1.15
C PHE A 57 1.12 9.93 1.24
N LYS A 58 1.59 10.19 2.46
CA LYS A 58 2.87 10.89 2.67
C LYS A 58 3.54 10.39 3.94
N ARG A 59 4.85 10.12 3.88
CA ARG A 59 5.65 9.95 5.10
C ARG A 59 5.89 11.31 5.77
N VAL A 60 5.70 11.37 7.09
CA VAL A 60 5.87 12.57 7.90
C VAL A 60 6.64 12.25 9.18
N GLY A 61 7.18 13.30 9.81
CA GLY A 61 7.93 13.21 11.07
C GLY A 61 9.44 13.02 10.88
N PHE A 62 10.19 13.27 11.95
CA PHE A 62 11.65 13.36 11.94
C PHE A 62 12.36 12.04 11.54
N PHE A 63 11.73 10.89 11.85
CA PHE A 63 12.25 9.56 11.48
C PHE A 63 11.47 8.91 10.33
N SER A 64 10.50 9.61 9.71
CA SER A 64 9.70 9.10 8.59
C SER A 64 9.00 7.75 8.82
N THR A 65 8.76 7.37 10.09
CA THR A 65 8.10 6.11 10.50
C THR A 65 6.59 6.17 10.43
N ARG A 66 6.02 7.36 10.20
CA ARG A 66 4.58 7.60 10.13
C ARG A 66 4.16 7.96 8.71
N VAL A 67 3.10 7.34 8.22
CA VAL A 67 2.44 7.67 6.95
C VAL A 67 1.07 8.24 7.25
N THR A 68 0.73 9.36 6.63
CA THR A 68 -0.59 9.99 6.75
C THR A 68 -1.44 9.71 5.52
N VAL A 69 -2.73 9.49 5.73
CA VAL A 69 -3.72 9.33 4.68
C VAL A 69 -4.67 10.52 4.68
N ARG A 70 -4.87 11.13 3.52
CA ARG A 70 -5.77 12.27 3.32
C ARG A 70 -6.58 12.09 2.06
N LEU A 71 -7.78 12.65 2.01
CA LEU A 71 -8.48 12.86 0.74
C LEU A 71 -7.71 13.89 -0.09
N CYS A 72 -7.68 13.76 -1.42
CA CYS A 72 -6.91 14.68 -2.28
C CYS A 72 -7.31 16.15 -2.15
N GLN A 73 -8.57 16.42 -1.80
CA GLN A 73 -9.11 17.78 -1.65
C GLN A 73 -9.20 18.23 -0.19
N ALA A 74 -8.70 17.45 0.76
CA ALA A 74 -8.77 17.76 2.18
C ALA A 74 -7.38 17.88 2.80
N GLU A 75 -7.25 18.79 3.76
CA GLU A 75 -6.04 18.88 4.58
C GLU A 75 -6.09 17.94 5.79
N THR A 76 -7.29 17.51 6.17
CA THR A 76 -7.54 16.64 7.32
C THR A 76 -7.08 15.21 7.07
N GLU A 77 -6.38 14.65 8.06
CA GLU A 77 -5.97 13.25 8.08
C GLU A 77 -7.16 12.36 8.44
N ILE A 78 -7.41 11.35 7.61
CA ILE A 78 -8.47 10.37 7.85
C ILE A 78 -7.93 9.08 8.48
N ALA A 79 -6.62 8.84 8.33
CA ALA A 79 -5.92 7.74 8.96
C ALA A 79 -4.42 8.02 9.05
N SER A 80 -3.72 7.30 9.91
CA SER A 80 -2.27 7.26 9.93
C SER A 80 -1.74 5.88 10.21
N PHE A 81 -0.70 5.49 9.47
CA PHE A 81 0.04 4.26 9.71
C PHE A 81 1.31 4.56 10.49
N ARG A 82 1.57 3.79 11.53
CA ARG A 82 2.79 3.81 12.32
C ARG A 82 3.52 2.49 12.13
N ASN A 83 4.77 2.59 11.68
CA ASN A 83 5.64 1.45 11.61
C ASN A 83 6.21 1.15 13.00
N ASN A 84 6.06 -0.08 13.48
CA ASN A 84 6.66 -0.52 14.75
C ASN A 84 8.08 -1.04 14.51
N THR A 85 8.29 -1.81 13.44
CA THR A 85 9.59 -2.26 12.92
C THR A 85 9.42 -2.65 11.45
N TRP A 86 10.26 -2.15 10.53
CA TRP A 86 10.17 -2.47 9.09
C TRP A 86 10.19 -3.98 8.77
N SER A 87 10.71 -4.82 9.68
CA SER A 87 10.72 -6.28 9.61
C SER A 87 9.51 -6.99 10.23
N GLY A 88 8.68 -6.29 11.00
CA GLY A 88 7.55 -6.86 11.75
C GLY A 88 6.19 -6.25 11.41
N GLY A 89 6.15 -5.29 10.47
CA GLY A 89 4.93 -4.60 10.07
C GLY A 89 4.61 -3.38 10.93
N GLY A 90 3.32 -3.10 11.13
CA GLY A 90 2.90 -1.89 11.84
C GLY A 90 1.40 -1.80 12.04
N THR A 91 0.94 -0.63 12.49
CA THR A 91 -0.46 -0.40 12.82
C THR A 91 -1.01 0.77 12.02
N LEU A 92 -2.12 0.54 11.32
CA LEU A 92 -2.93 1.57 10.69
C LEU A 92 -4.04 1.98 11.66
N GLU A 93 -4.06 3.26 12.04
CA GLU A 93 -5.09 3.84 12.90
C GLU A 93 -5.98 4.77 12.07
N LEU A 94 -7.30 4.57 12.14
CA LEU A 94 -8.30 5.43 11.50
C LEU A 94 -8.71 6.56 12.44
N ALA A 95 -9.24 7.65 11.89
CA ALA A 95 -9.72 8.79 12.68
C ALA A 95 -10.89 8.45 13.62
N ASP A 96 -11.62 7.38 13.34
CA ASP A 96 -12.73 6.87 14.18
C ASP A 96 -12.26 5.94 15.31
N GLY A 97 -10.95 5.70 15.42
CA GLY A 97 -10.36 4.84 16.45
C GLY A 97 -10.24 3.36 16.06
N ARG A 98 -10.79 2.92 14.92
CA ARG A 98 -10.51 1.57 14.42
C ARG A 98 -9.04 1.43 14.04
N SER A 99 -8.53 0.21 14.15
CA SER A 99 -7.14 -0.08 13.81
C SER A 99 -7.00 -1.37 13.02
N PHE A 100 -6.05 -1.39 12.09
CA PHE A 100 -5.64 -2.58 11.37
C PHE A 100 -4.16 -2.85 11.62
N ARG A 101 -3.81 -4.13 11.69
CA ARG A 101 -2.43 -4.58 11.81
C ARG A 101 -1.91 -4.96 10.44
N ILE A 102 -0.74 -4.47 10.08
CA ILE A 102 0.00 -4.93 8.92
C ILE A 102 1.07 -5.88 9.43
N SER A 103 1.13 -7.07 8.84
CA SER A 103 2.14 -8.08 9.10
C SER A 103 2.92 -8.35 7.82
N THR A 104 4.21 -8.64 7.94
CA THR A 104 5.06 -9.02 6.80
C THR A 104 6.03 -10.11 7.23
N ASN A 105 6.50 -10.91 6.27
CA ASN A 105 7.54 -11.89 6.52
C ASN A 105 8.94 -11.24 6.45
N PHE A 106 9.93 -11.94 6.98
CA PHE A 106 11.32 -11.46 7.05
C PHE A 106 11.90 -11.04 5.68
N TRP A 107 11.51 -11.76 4.63
CA TRP A 107 11.95 -11.50 3.25
C TRP A 107 11.11 -10.43 2.53
N GLN A 108 10.09 -9.88 3.17
CA GLN A 108 9.17 -8.87 2.63
C GLN A 108 8.48 -9.31 1.32
N THR A 109 8.37 -10.62 1.09
CA THR A 109 7.70 -11.23 -0.07
C THR A 109 6.21 -11.46 0.15
N ARG A 110 5.74 -11.31 1.40
CA ARG A 110 4.35 -11.40 1.81
C ARG A 110 3.98 -10.21 2.70
N LEU A 111 2.77 -9.69 2.50
CA LEU A 111 2.17 -8.68 3.37
C LEU A 111 0.71 -9.05 3.62
N GLU A 112 0.28 -8.95 4.87
CA GLU A 112 -1.09 -9.21 5.28
C GLU A 112 -1.62 -8.00 6.04
N LEU A 113 -2.88 -7.66 5.82
CA LEU A 113 -3.59 -6.66 6.60
C LEU A 113 -4.72 -7.34 7.35
N ILE A 114 -4.71 -7.16 8.67
CA ILE A 114 -5.55 -7.87 9.62
C ILE A 114 -6.37 -6.84 10.39
N GLY A 115 -7.67 -7.09 10.53
CA GLY A 115 -8.59 -6.24 11.28
C GLY A 115 -8.41 -6.34 12.79
N ASP A 116 -9.29 -5.64 13.51
CA ASP A 116 -9.28 -5.59 14.97
C ASP A 116 -9.77 -6.90 15.62
N ARG A 117 -10.54 -7.72 14.90
CA ARG A 117 -11.04 -9.03 15.35
C ARG A 117 -10.18 -10.19 14.82
N ASP A 118 -8.94 -9.89 14.41
CA ASP A 118 -7.98 -10.85 13.85
C ASP A 118 -8.44 -11.48 12.53
N GLU A 119 -9.33 -10.82 11.81
CA GLU A 119 -9.77 -11.21 10.48
C GLU A 119 -8.81 -10.73 9.40
N LEU A 120 -8.46 -11.62 8.46
CA LEU A 120 -7.68 -11.24 7.29
C LEU A 120 -8.55 -10.37 6.37
N ILE A 121 -8.05 -9.19 5.99
CA ILE A 121 -8.74 -8.24 5.11
C ILE A 121 -8.19 -8.31 3.70
N LEU A 122 -6.86 -8.35 3.58
CA LEU A 122 -6.17 -8.55 2.30
C LEU A 122 -4.81 -9.19 2.54
N SER A 123 -4.30 -9.82 1.49
CA SER A 123 -2.96 -10.40 1.48
C SER A 123 -2.27 -10.16 0.15
N TYR A 124 -0.94 -10.10 0.19
CA TYR A 124 -0.06 -10.00 -0.95
C TYR A 124 0.88 -11.20 -1.00
N THR A 125 1.11 -11.72 -2.20
CA THR A 125 2.10 -12.76 -2.46
C THR A 125 3.00 -12.37 -3.64
N ASP A 126 4.14 -13.05 -3.73
CA ASP A 126 5.14 -12.87 -4.79
C ASP A 126 5.53 -11.41 -5.00
N ILE A 127 5.63 -10.65 -3.90
CA ILE A 127 6.10 -9.27 -3.94
C ILE A 127 7.54 -9.28 -4.47
N GLY A 128 7.74 -8.71 -5.65
CA GLY A 128 9.03 -8.73 -6.31
C GLY A 128 9.01 -8.22 -7.75
N GLY A 129 9.93 -8.74 -8.54
CA GLY A 129 10.17 -8.35 -9.93
C GLY A 129 11.53 -7.68 -10.14
N PHE A 130 12.32 -8.20 -11.07
CA PHE A 130 13.71 -7.77 -11.30
C PHE A 130 13.84 -6.43 -12.05
N PHE A 131 12.85 -6.11 -12.89
CA PHE A 131 12.83 -4.89 -13.71
C PHE A 131 11.59 -4.01 -13.50
N ARG A 132 10.47 -4.59 -13.03
CA ARG A 132 9.20 -3.90 -12.77
C ARG A 132 8.64 -4.44 -11.47
N ARG A 133 8.15 -3.56 -10.60
CA ARG A 133 7.52 -4.00 -9.35
C ARG A 133 6.14 -4.57 -9.61
N SER A 134 5.90 -5.75 -9.08
CA SER A 134 4.61 -6.40 -9.10
C SER A 134 4.37 -7.23 -7.84
N ALA A 135 3.10 -7.48 -7.56
CA ALA A 135 2.67 -8.46 -6.58
C ALA A 135 1.25 -8.92 -6.91
N TYR A 136 0.96 -10.16 -6.55
CA TYR A 136 -0.42 -10.64 -6.51
C TYR A 136 -1.05 -10.23 -5.18
N MET A 137 -2.34 -9.92 -5.20
CA MET A 137 -3.09 -9.68 -3.99
C MET A 137 -4.51 -10.24 -4.08
N VAL A 138 -5.05 -10.60 -2.92
CA VAL A 138 -6.44 -11.02 -2.76
C VAL A 138 -7.11 -10.17 -1.69
N ILE A 139 -8.34 -9.76 -1.96
CA ILE A 139 -9.20 -9.05 -1.01
C ILE A 139 -10.17 -10.07 -0.42
N GLU A 140 -10.17 -10.18 0.91
CA GLU A 140 -11.02 -11.13 1.62
C GLU A 140 -12.47 -10.64 1.71
N PRO A 141 -13.46 -11.55 1.85
CA PRO A 141 -14.88 -11.20 1.88
C PRO A 141 -15.26 -10.24 3.01
N GLN A 142 -14.55 -10.32 4.14
CA GLN A 142 -14.76 -9.45 5.30
C GLN A 142 -14.53 -7.97 4.94
N ALA A 143 -13.70 -7.71 3.93
CA ALA A 143 -13.40 -6.36 3.48
C ALA A 143 -14.53 -5.71 2.65
N ALA A 144 -15.53 -6.49 2.21
CA ALA A 144 -16.62 -6.02 1.33
C ALA A 144 -17.41 -4.85 1.90
N LEU A 145 -17.55 -4.82 3.22
CA LEU A 145 -18.35 -3.83 3.93
C LEU A 145 -17.52 -2.64 4.42
N LEU A 146 -16.19 -2.65 4.21
CA LEU A 146 -15.32 -1.57 4.65
C LEU A 146 -15.43 -0.38 3.70
N PRO A 147 -15.94 0.78 4.14
CA PRO A 147 -15.92 1.99 3.32
C PRO A 147 -14.50 2.42 2.93
N GLU A 148 -13.51 1.99 3.73
CA GLU A 148 -12.11 2.31 3.58
C GLU A 148 -11.37 1.42 2.59
N LEU A 149 -11.99 0.32 2.13
CA LEU A 149 -11.38 -0.65 1.24
C LEU A 149 -10.61 -0.01 0.07
N PRO A 150 -11.16 0.98 -0.66
CA PRO A 150 -10.48 1.54 -1.82
C PRO A 150 -9.11 2.16 -1.49
N TRP A 151 -9.01 2.89 -0.39
CA TRP A 151 -7.76 3.54 -0.02
C TRP A 151 -6.84 2.65 0.80
N ILE A 152 -7.38 1.69 1.56
CA ILE A 152 -6.58 0.69 2.29
C ILE A 152 -5.78 -0.15 1.31
N VAL A 153 -6.40 -0.64 0.22
CA VAL A 153 -5.74 -1.41 -0.84
C VAL A 153 -4.60 -0.63 -1.50
N MET A 154 -4.78 0.67 -1.72
CA MET A 154 -3.73 1.50 -2.32
C MET A 154 -2.64 1.86 -1.30
N LEU A 155 -3.00 2.07 -0.04
CA LEU A 155 -2.05 2.31 1.05
C LEU A 155 -1.16 1.09 1.27
N SER A 156 -1.70 -0.12 1.26
CA SER A 156 -0.90 -1.33 1.44
C SER A 156 0.14 -1.48 0.33
N TRP A 157 -0.21 -1.19 -0.91
CA TRP A 157 0.77 -1.17 -2.00
C TRP A 157 1.80 -0.05 -1.86
N TYR A 158 1.38 1.15 -1.45
CA TYR A 158 2.30 2.23 -1.12
C TYR A 158 3.33 1.79 -0.06
N LEU A 159 2.90 1.06 0.97
CA LEU A 159 3.77 0.53 2.00
C LEU A 159 4.75 -0.52 1.46
N VAL A 160 4.31 -1.41 0.57
CA VAL A 160 5.20 -2.36 -0.14
C VAL A 160 6.30 -1.62 -0.91
N VAL A 161 5.93 -0.60 -1.69
CA VAL A 161 6.87 0.24 -2.44
C VAL A 161 7.88 0.91 -1.51
N MET A 162 7.40 1.42 -0.38
CA MET A 162 8.19 2.07 0.66
C MET A 162 9.17 1.11 1.36
N MET A 163 8.75 -0.10 1.71
CA MET A 163 9.59 -1.14 2.31
C MET A 163 10.76 -1.49 1.38
N TYR A 164 10.49 -1.64 0.08
CA TYR A 164 11.51 -1.96 -0.91
C TYR A 164 12.53 -0.82 -1.13
N ARG A 165 12.07 0.44 -1.13
CA ARG A 165 12.99 1.59 -1.23
C ARG A 165 13.95 1.66 -0.05
N ASP A 166 13.47 1.37 1.15
CA ASP A 166 14.29 1.40 2.37
C ASP A 166 15.32 0.25 2.38
N SER A 167 14.95 -0.96 1.91
CA SER A 167 15.89 -2.08 1.82
C SER A 167 17.00 -1.84 0.80
N ALA A 168 16.69 -1.26 -0.36
CA ALA A 168 17.68 -0.89 -1.36
C ALA A 168 18.67 0.18 -0.86
N ALA A 169 18.19 1.15 -0.09
CA ALA A 169 19.04 2.19 0.50
C ALA A 169 19.99 1.64 1.59
N ALA A 170 19.56 0.66 2.38
CA ALA A 170 20.43 0.03 3.37
C ALA A 170 21.58 -0.79 2.72
N ALA A 171 21.31 -1.45 1.60
CA ALA A 171 22.30 -2.25 0.88
C ALA A 171 23.43 -1.41 0.27
N SER A 172 23.13 -0.19 -0.22
CA SER A 172 24.13 0.69 -0.84
C SER A 172 25.10 1.34 0.15
N VAL A 173 24.74 1.43 1.44
CA VAL A 173 25.63 1.91 2.50
C VAL A 173 26.67 0.84 2.86
N MET A 174 26.31 -0.44 2.81
CA MET A 174 27.22 -1.54 3.17
C MET A 174 28.31 -1.80 2.12
N THR A 175 28.09 -1.42 0.86
CA THR A 175 29.11 -1.57 -0.21
C THR A 175 30.05 -0.39 -0.34
N ALA A 176 29.78 0.73 0.36
CA ALA A 176 30.61 1.92 0.36
C ALA A 176 31.53 2.04 1.60
N GLY A 177 31.55 1.00 2.46
CA GLY A 177 32.37 0.92 3.67
C GLY A 177 33.63 0.09 3.53
#